data_AF-A0ABC8AUD5-F1
#
_entry.id   AF-A0ABC8AUD5-F1
#
_cell.length_a   1.000
_cell.length_b   1.000
_cell.length_c   1.000
_cell.angle_alpha   90.00
_cell.angle_beta   90.00
_cell.angle_gamma   90.00
#
_symmetry.space_group_name_H-M   'P 1'
#
loop_
_entity.id
_entity.type
_entity.pdbx_description
1 polymer ?
#
loop_
_entity_poly.entity_id
_entity_poly.type
_entity_poly.pdbx_seq_one_letter_code
_entity_poly.pdbx_strand_id
1 'polypeptide(L)' 'MNATSETTDNAVQVEHRMRRIAYTVRWDPDQAVFIADSPTFPDWTHQDRHSAHAAVTGLKDRIRQYFTTQRPAMAEPAA' A
#
# COMPACT_ATOMS: atom_id res chain seq x y z
N MET A 1 -25.96 -13.46 30.30
CA MET A 1 -25.97 -12.93 28.91
C MET A 1 -24.66 -12.19 28.73
N ASN A 2 -23.70 -12.74 27.97
CA ASN A 2 -22.41 -12.10 27.65
C ASN A 2 -22.06 -12.43 26.20
N ALA A 3 -21.92 -11.42 25.36
CA ALA A 3 -21.41 -11.59 24.00
C ALA A 3 -19.90 -11.32 24.03
N THR A 4 -19.12 -12.40 23.94
CA THR A 4 -17.67 -12.31 23.68
C THR A 4 -17.51 -11.90 22.23
N SER A 5 -17.04 -10.68 21.96
CA SER A 5 -16.68 -10.22 20.62
C SER A 5 -15.43 -10.93 20.15
N GLU A 6 -15.62 -11.93 19.29
CA GLU A 6 -14.54 -12.52 18.50
C GLU A 6 -13.98 -11.42 17.59
N THR A 7 -12.75 -10.96 17.87
CA THR A 7 -12.03 -10.04 16.98
C THR A 7 -11.22 -10.91 16.02
N THR A 8 -11.71 -11.07 14.79
CA THR A 8 -11.05 -11.91 13.77
C THR A 8 -9.76 -11.23 13.27
N ASP A 9 -8.66 -11.53 13.95
CA ASP A 9 -7.29 -11.22 13.55
C ASP A 9 -6.96 -11.98 12.25
N ASN A 10 -7.12 -11.32 11.10
CA ASN A 10 -6.75 -11.88 9.80
C ASN A 10 -5.32 -11.47 9.44
N ALA A 11 -4.33 -11.93 10.21
CA ALA A 11 -2.92 -11.78 9.87
C ALA A 11 -2.54 -12.73 8.71
N VAL A 12 -2.89 -12.36 7.47
CA VAL A 12 -2.44 -13.08 6.28
C VAL A 12 -0.92 -12.90 6.12
N GLN A 13 -0.15 -13.90 6.54
CA GLN A 13 1.31 -13.92 6.41
C GLN A 13 1.73 -14.61 5.12
N VAL A 14 1.94 -13.83 4.05
CA VAL A 14 2.63 -14.33 2.86
C VAL A 14 4.14 -14.13 3.06
N GLU A 15 4.89 -15.23 3.12
CA GLU A 15 6.36 -15.25 3.12
C GLU A 15 6.87 -15.20 1.68
N HIS A 16 7.54 -14.11 1.32
CA HIS A 16 8.64 -14.09 0.35
C HIS A 16 9.45 -12.84 0.64
N ARG A 17 10.77 -12.90 0.44
CA ARG A 17 11.82 -11.94 0.81
C ARG A 17 11.66 -10.55 0.14
N MET A 18 10.54 -9.88 0.35
CA MET A 18 10.25 -8.48 0.08
C MET A 18 9.94 -7.84 1.43
N ARG A 19 10.60 -6.74 1.79
CA ARG A 19 10.25 -5.96 2.98
C ARG A 19 8.73 -5.75 2.97
N ARG A 20 8.01 -6.23 4.00
CA ARG A 20 6.57 -5.98 4.13
C ARG A 20 6.37 -4.47 4.23
N ILE A 21 5.69 -3.89 3.26
CA ILE A 21 5.34 -2.48 3.29
C ILE A 21 3.92 -2.41 3.82
N ALA A 22 3.79 -1.90 5.05
CA ALA A 22 2.49 -1.66 5.64
C ALA A 22 1.77 -0.55 4.88
N TYR A 23 0.46 -0.67 4.77
CA TYR A 23 -0.42 0.36 4.23
C TYR A 23 -1.74 0.35 4.99
N THR A 24 -2.36 1.50 5.10
CA THR A 24 -3.70 1.71 5.65
C THR A 24 -4.61 2.19 4.54
N VAL A 25 -5.89 1.85 4.63
CA VAL A 25 -6.93 2.39 3.78
C VAL A 25 -8.07 2.89 4.64
N ARG A 26 -8.51 4.12 4.40
CA ARG A 26 -9.63 4.75 5.09
C ARG A 26 -10.62 5.32 4.08
N TRP A 27 -11.89 5.31 4.44
CA TRP A 27 -12.93 6.00 3.68
C TRP A 27 -13.09 7.43 4.21
N ASP A 28 -13.09 8.41 3.31
CA ASP A 28 -13.35 9.82 3.60
C ASP A 28 -14.76 10.17 3.09
N PRO A 29 -15.77 10.27 3.98
CA PRO A 29 -17.16 10.45 3.57
C PRO A 29 -17.44 11.86 3.03
N ASP A 30 -16.65 12.86 3.41
CA ASP A 30 -16.81 14.25 2.97
C ASP A 30 -16.48 14.39 1.46
N GLN A 31 -15.39 13.75 1.04
CA GLN A 31 -14.94 13.78 -0.35
C GLN A 31 -15.44 12.58 -1.19
N ALA A 32 -16.12 11.63 -0.55
CA ALA A 32 -16.53 10.36 -1.15
C ALA A 32 -15.34 9.62 -1.83
N VAL A 33 -14.20 9.52 -1.14
CA VAL A 33 -12.98 8.85 -1.63
C VAL A 33 -12.44 7.84 -0.64
N PHE A 34 -11.84 6.78 -1.16
CA PHE A 34 -10.97 5.89 -0.42
C PHE A 34 -9.54 6.41 -0.48
N ILE A 35 -8.91 6.56 0.68
CA ILE A 35 -7.55 7.09 0.84
C ILE A 35 -6.68 5.94 1.33
N ALA A 36 -5.68 5.57 0.53
CA ALA A 36 -4.64 4.63 0.90
C ALA A 36 -3.34 5.38 1.19
N ASP A 37 -2.70 5.07 2.32
CA ASP A 37 -1.43 5.66 2.74
C ASP A 37 -0.48 4.57 3.28
N SER A 38 0.82 4.88 3.33
CA SER A 38 1.82 3.95 3.88
C SER A 38 2.66 4.63 4.95
N PRO A 39 2.76 4.08 6.18
CA PRO A 39 3.67 4.61 7.19
C PRO A 39 5.15 4.47 6.80
N THR A 40 5.47 3.59 5.83
CA THR A 40 6.83 3.48 5.26
C THR A 40 7.15 4.66 4.33
N PHE A 41 6.13 5.28 3.74
CA PHE A 41 6.23 6.42 2.83
C PHE A 41 5.21 7.49 3.24
N PRO A 42 5.47 8.25 4.32
CA PRO A 42 4.48 9.13 4.95
C PRO A 42 3.94 10.21 4.00
N ASP A 43 4.73 10.61 2.99
CA ASP A 43 4.30 11.57 1.96
C ASP A 43 3.52 10.94 0.80
N TRP A 44 3.28 9.63 0.84
CA TRP A 44 2.67 8.89 -0.27
C TRP A 44 1.27 8.43 0.09
N THR A 45 0.31 9.15 -0.47
CA THR A 45 -1.10 8.80 -0.43
C THR A 45 -1.63 8.57 -1.84
N HIS A 46 -2.58 7.65 -2.00
CA HIS A 46 -3.36 7.49 -3.22
C HIS A 46 -4.85 7.52 -2.89
N GLN A 47 -5.63 8.19 -3.73
CA GLN A 47 -7.07 8.34 -3.53
C GLN A 47 -7.82 7.75 -4.73
N ASP A 48 -8.90 7.04 -4.45
CA ASP A 48 -9.79 6.50 -5.48
C ASP A 48 -11.26 6.63 -5.07
N ARG A 49 -12.13 6.96 -6.03
CA ARG A 49 -13.58 7.14 -5.79
C ARG A 49 -14.39 5.85 -5.94
N HIS A 50 -13.81 4.82 -6.57
CA HIS A 50 -14.51 3.60 -6.93
C HIS A 50 -14.42 2.55 -5.82
N SER A 51 -13.24 2.30 -5.26
CA SER A 51 -13.06 1.28 -4.22
C SER A 51 -11.77 1.41 -3.40
N ALA A 52 -11.82 0.88 -2.17
CA ALA A 52 -10.63 0.69 -1.34
C ALA A 52 -9.53 -0.12 -2.04
N HIS A 53 -9.92 -1.11 -2.86
CA HIS A 53 -8.98 -1.94 -3.61
C HIS A 53 -8.21 -1.12 -4.65
N ALA A 54 -8.90 -0.26 -5.42
CA ALA A 54 -8.26 0.61 -6.40
C ALA A 54 -7.32 1.63 -5.73
N ALA A 55 -7.72 2.21 -4.58
CA ALA A 55 -6.85 3.09 -3.79
C ALA A 55 -5.55 2.38 -3.37
N VAL A 56 -5.65 1.15 -2.86
CA VAL A 56 -4.47 0.36 -2.45
C VAL A 56 -3.63 -0.05 -3.67
N THR A 57 -4.25 -0.43 -4.79
CA THR A 57 -3.55 -0.85 -6.00
C THR A 57 -2.73 0.29 -6.59
N GLY A 58 -3.26 1.52 -6.64
CA GLY A 58 -2.49 2.67 -7.11
C GLY A 58 -1.31 3.02 -6.19
N LEU A 59 -1.47 2.89 -4.86
CA LEU A 59 -0.35 3.04 -3.92
C LEU A 59 0.72 1.96 -4.13
N LYS A 60 0.31 0.70 -4.33
CA LYS A 60 1.23 -0.42 -4.62
C LYS A 60 1.99 -0.22 -5.93
N ASP A 61 1.33 0.28 -6.97
CA ASP A 61 1.98 0.52 -8.25
C ASP A 61 3.05 1.62 -8.13
N ARG A 62 2.74 2.72 -7.44
CA ARG A 62 3.70 3.78 -7.13
C ARG A 62 4.93 3.25 -6.37
N ILE A 63 4.70 2.42 -5.34
CA ILE A 63 5.76 1.76 -4.59
C ILE A 63 6.60 0.86 -5.49
N ARG A 64 5.95 0.05 -6.33
CA ARG A 64 6.63 -0.83 -7.27
C ARG A 64 7.49 -0.06 -8.26
N GLN A 65 6.99 1.05 -8.79
CA GLN A 65 7.74 1.92 -9.70
C GLN A 65 8.98 2.49 -9.02
N TYR A 66 8.86 3.01 -7.80
CA TYR A 66 10.00 3.54 -7.05
C TYR A 66 11.13 2.52 -6.85
N PHE A 67 10.80 1.27 -6.51
CA PHE A 67 11.79 0.22 -6.38
C PHE A 67 12.35 -0.25 -7.73
N THR A 68 11.54 -0.17 -8.78
CA THR A 68 11.95 -0.54 -10.15
C THR A 68 12.92 0.50 -10.73
N THR A 69 12.64 1.80 -10.56
CA THR A 69 13.50 2.90 -11.00
C THR A 69 14.80 2.98 -10.20
N GLN A 70 14.80 2.55 -8.94
CA GLN A 70 16.01 2.45 -8.13
C GLN A 70 16.92 1.28 -8.47
N ARG A 71 16.56 0.39 -9.40
CA ARG A 71 17.54 -0.53 -9.96
C ARG A 71 18.50 0.34 -10.79
N PRO A 72 19.74 0.61 -10.35
CA PRO A 72 20.68 1.34 -11.19
C PRO A 72 20.82 0.55 -12.49
N ALA A 73 20.62 1.23 -13.61
CA ALA A 73 21.20 0.77 -14.86
C ALA A 73 22.73 0.82 -14.69
N MET A 74 23.33 -0.21 -14.11
CA MET A 74 24.73 -0.51 -14.40
C MET A 74 24.76 -1.11 -15.81
N ALA A 75 24.82 -0.23 -16.81
CA ALA A 75 25.24 -0.49 -18.18
C ALA A 75 25.90 0.81 -18.66
N GLU A 76 27.09 1.10 -18.15
CA GLU A 76 28.42 0.93 -18.79
C GLU A 76 28.93 2.32 -19.26
N PRO A 77 30.16 2.74 -18.88
CA PRO A 77 30.76 3.95 -19.43
C PRO A 77 31.18 3.69 -20.88
N ALA A 78 30.33 4.01 -21.85
CA ALA A 78 30.73 4.02 -23.25
C ALA A 78 31.49 5.33 -23.55
N ALA A 79 32.82 5.24 -23.41
CA ALA A 79 33.93 5.98 -24.03
C ALA A 79 33.72 7.42 -24.54
#